data_AF-A0A2N5GK44-F1
#
_entry.id   AF-A0A2N5GK44-F1
#
_cell.length_a   1.000
_cell.length_b   1.000
_cell.length_c   1.000
_cell.angle_alpha   90.00
_cell.angle_beta   90.00
_cell.angle_gamma   90.00
#
_symmetry.space_group_name_H-M   'P 1'
#
loop_
_entity.id
_entity.type
_entity.pdbx_description
1 polymer ?
#
loop_
_entity_poly.entity_id
_entity_poly.type
_entity_poly.pdbx_seq_one_letter_code
_entity_poly.pdbx_strand_id
1 'polypeptide(L)' 'MTEEKSENQTENINKANIGDMIQISRGNGQGQKGKVLVTRENSVIAEIGRDVKKDVPIKTVVNHKNYKLIKS' A
#
# COMPACT_ATOMS: atom_id res chain seq x y z
N MET A 1 -25.00 -23.51 -15.60
CA MET A 1 -25.15 -22.12 -15.11
C MET A 1 -24.37 -22.07 -13.82
N THR A 2 -23.12 -21.62 -13.86
CA THR A 2 -22.19 -21.80 -12.74
C THR A 2 -21.83 -20.42 -12.18
N GLU A 3 -22.57 -20.09 -11.13
CA GLU A 3 -22.15 -19.35 -9.94
C GLU A 3 -21.37 -18.04 -10.17
N GLU A 4 -22.15 -16.95 -10.27
CA GLU A 4 -21.71 -15.60 -9.95
C GLU A 4 -21.33 -15.53 -8.46
N LYS A 5 -20.02 -15.62 -8.19
CA LYS A 5 -19.50 -15.36 -6.85
C LYS A 5 -19.53 -13.85 -6.60
N SER A 6 -20.64 -13.43 -6.01
CA SER A 6 -20.79 -12.14 -5.36
C SER A 6 -19.74 -11.98 -4.26
N GLU A 7 -18.82 -11.03 -4.42
CA GLU A 7 -18.11 -10.42 -3.30
C GLU A 7 -18.28 -8.91 -3.42
N ASN A 8 -19.45 -8.45 -2.96
CA ASN A 8 -19.72 -7.05 -2.69
C ASN A 8 -18.97 -6.67 -1.40
N GLN A 9 -17.64 -6.60 -1.47
CA GLN A 9 -16.86 -5.98 -0.42
C GLN A 9 -16.95 -4.48 -0.65
N THR A 10 -17.83 -3.82 0.12
CA THR A 10 -17.68 -2.39 0.38
C THR A 10 -16.31 -2.24 1.05
N GLU A 11 -15.27 -2.06 0.24
CA GLU A 11 -13.91 -1.83 0.72
C GLU A 11 -14.01 -0.58 1.60
N ASN A 12 -14.06 -0.77 2.92
CA ASN A 12 -13.65 0.27 3.84
C ASN A 12 -12.20 0.51 3.47
N ILE A 13 -11.97 1.49 2.59
CA ILE A 13 -10.66 1.94 2.20
C ILE A 13 -10.06 2.52 3.47
N ASN A 14 -9.45 1.66 4.28
CA ASN A 14 -8.74 2.05 5.47
C ASN A 14 -7.54 2.86 4.97
N LYS A 15 -7.72 4.18 4.97
CA LYS A 15 -6.65 5.11 4.65
C LYS A 15 -5.58 4.90 5.71
N ALA A 16 -4.37 4.59 5.25
CA ALA A 16 -3.23 4.51 6.13
C ALA A 16 -2.90 5.92 6.61
N ASN A 17 -2.40 6.03 7.82
CA ASN A 17 -1.90 7.27 8.39
C ASN A 17 -0.37 7.33 8.27
N ILE A 18 0.18 8.52 8.48
CA ILE A 18 1.63 8.70 8.54
C ILE A 18 2.18 7.86 9.70
N GLY A 19 3.17 7.01 9.39
CA GLY A 19 3.77 6.08 10.34
C GLY A 19 3.29 4.64 10.22
N ASP A 20 2.15 4.39 9.57
CA ASP A 20 1.61 3.05 9.41
C ASP A 20 2.46 2.20 8.46
N MET A 21 2.46 0.88 8.68
CA MET A 21 2.99 -0.07 7.70
C MET A 21 1.91 -0.52 6.74
N ILE A 22 2.22 -0.46 5.44
CA ILE A 22 1.37 -0.96 4.37
C ILE A 22 2.10 -2.06 3.60
N GLN A 23 1.35 -3.02 3.09
CA GLN A 23 1.82 -3.98 2.12
C GLN A 23 1.16 -3.71 0.78
N ILE A 24 1.96 -3.51 -0.27
CA ILE A 24 1.42 -3.31 -1.61
C ILE A 24 0.78 -4.61 -2.07
N SER A 25 -0.50 -4.55 -2.44
CA SER A 25 -1.28 -5.72 -2.86
C SER A 25 -1.31 -5.88 -4.38
N ARG A 26 -1.10 -4.80 -5.15
CA ARG A 26 -1.18 -4.79 -6.62
C ARG A 26 -0.13 -3.85 -7.24
N GLY A 27 0.38 -4.21 -8.43
CA GLY A 27 1.33 -3.42 -9.23
C GLY A 27 2.79 -3.86 -9.10
N ASN A 28 3.72 -3.06 -9.63
CA ASN A 28 5.17 -3.38 -9.65
C ASN A 28 5.79 -3.56 -8.24
N GLY A 29 5.10 -3.07 -7.21
CA GLY A 29 5.51 -3.21 -5.81
C GLY A 29 4.85 -4.36 -5.07
N GLN A 30 4.05 -5.22 -5.72
CA GLN A 30 3.24 -6.23 -5.03
C GLN A 30 4.07 -7.10 -4.09
N GLY A 31 3.57 -7.27 -2.87
CA GLY A 31 4.21 -8.03 -1.80
C GLY A 31 5.18 -7.21 -0.96
N GLN A 32 5.68 -6.07 -1.45
CA GLN A 32 6.59 -5.21 -0.70
C GLN A 32 5.86 -4.53 0.45
N LYS A 33 6.56 -4.43 1.58
CA LYS A 33 6.12 -3.70 2.76
C LYS A 33 6.79 -2.34 2.76
N GLY A 34 6.05 -1.31 3.16
CA GLY A 34 6.61 0.01 3.29
C GLY A 34 5.94 0.81 4.38
N LYS A 35 6.71 1.74 4.94
CA LYS A 35 6.22 2.68 5.96
C LYS A 35 5.66 3.91 5.28
N VAL A 36 4.43 4.29 5.62
CA VAL A 36 3.79 5.50 5.09
C VAL A 36 4.49 6.72 5.68
N LEU A 37 5.05 7.54 4.80
CA LEU A 37 5.68 8.81 5.16
C LEU A 37 4.72 9.98 4.98
N VAL A 38 3.90 9.94 3.93
CA VAL A 38 2.96 11.02 3.59
C VAL A 38 1.67 10.43 3.07
N THR A 39 0.56 10.98 3.50
CA THR A 39 -0.78 10.69 3.00
C THR A 39 -1.27 11.81 2.09
N ARG A 40 -1.92 11.42 1.00
CA ARG A 40 -2.66 12.31 0.08
C ARG A 40 -4.11 11.81 0.01
N GLU A 41 -4.97 12.51 -0.72
CA GLU A 41 -6.40 12.15 -0.80
C GLU A 41 -6.65 10.76 -1.42
N ASN A 42 -5.88 10.41 -2.46
CA ASN A 42 -6.05 9.20 -3.26
C ASN A 42 -4.87 8.21 -3.18
N SER A 43 -3.78 8.60 -2.52
CA SER A 43 -2.55 7.81 -2.48
C SER A 43 -1.73 8.11 -1.24
N VAL A 44 -0.78 7.23 -0.96
CA VAL A 44 0.23 7.39 0.09
C VAL A 44 1.62 7.26 -0.51
N ILE A 45 2.57 8.01 0.05
CA ILE A 45 3.99 7.81 -0.22
C ILE A 45 4.51 6.88 0.86
N ALA A 46 4.96 5.70 0.45
CA ALA A 46 5.56 4.72 1.34
C ALA A 46 7.03 4.49 1.00
N GLU A 47 7.84 4.38 2.04
CA GLU A 47 9.23 3.93 1.95
C GLU A 47 9.26 2.40 2.00
N ILE A 48 9.64 1.77 0.88
CA ILE A 48 9.66 0.31 0.71
C ILE A 48 11.04 -0.30 0.95
N GLY A 49 12.06 0.53 1.16
CA GLY A 49 13.42 0.10 1.42
C GLY A 49 14.41 1.25 1.30
N ARG A 50 15.70 0.93 1.33
CA ARG A 50 16.80 1.88 1.13
C ARG A 50 17.77 1.30 0.11
N ASP A 51 18.17 2.13 -0.86
CA ASP A 51 19.15 1.74 -1.86
C ASP A 51 20.56 1.84 -1.24
N VAL A 52 21.13 0.69 -0.89
CA VAL A 52 22.43 0.59 -0.18
C VAL A 52 23.58 1.21 -0.97
N LYS A 53 23.45 1.32 -2.30
CA LYS A 53 24.49 1.89 -3.16
C LYS A 53 24.52 3.42 -3.14
N LYS A 54 23.37 4.06 -2.88
CA LYS A 54 23.22 5.51 -2.94
C LYS A 54 22.88 6.13 -1.58
N ASP A 55 22.63 5.29 -0.57
CA ASP A 55 22.11 5.66 0.75
C ASP A 55 20.80 6.48 0.68
N VAL A 56 20.00 6.27 -0.38
CA VAL A 56 18.74 6.98 -0.58
C VAL A 56 17.56 6.04 -0.24
N PRO A 57 16.57 6.49 0.54
CA PRO A 57 15.34 5.73 0.75
C PRO A 57 14.55 5.58 -0.55
N ILE A 58 14.13 4.34 -0.85
CA ILE A 58 13.29 4.02 -2.00
C ILE A 58 11.85 4.33 -1.61
N LYS A 59 11.34 5.44 -2.15
CA LYS A 59 9.97 5.90 -1.94
C LYS A 59 9.13 5.54 -3.15
N THR A 60 7.90 5.11 -2.90
CA THR A 60 6.92 4.83 -3.95
C THR A 60 5.58 5.43 -3.62
N VAL A 61 4.80 5.72 -4.65
CA VAL A 61 3.42 6.22 -4.52
C VAL A 61 2.48 5.04 -4.70
N VAL A 62 1.63 4.80 -3.71
CA VAL A 62 0.67 3.69 -3.72
C VAL A 62 -0.73 4.23 -3.51
N ASN A 63 -1.66 3.83 -4.38
CA ASN A 63 -3.06 4.20 -4.21
C ASN A 63 -3.67 3.45 -3.00
N HIS A 64 -4.62 4.08 -2.30
CA HIS A 64 -5.33 3.46 -1.18
C HIS A 64 -5.99 2.11 -1.51
N LYS A 65 -6.37 1.87 -2.77
CA LYS A 65 -6.93 0.58 -3.24
C LYS A 65 -5.89 -0.51 -3.53
N ASN A 66 -4.61 -0.15 -3.61
CA ASN A 66 -3.52 -1.03 -4.06
C ASN A 66 -2.58 -1.46 -2.91
N TYR A 67 -2.97 -1.22 -1.66
CA TYR A 67 -2.24 -1.72 -0.50
C TYR A 67 -3.19 -2.27 0.57
N LYS A 68 -2.63 -3.06 1.48
CA LYS A 68 -3.28 -3.51 2.72
C LYS A 68 -2.53 -2.92 3.90
N LEU A 69 -3.26 -2.39 4.87
CA LEU A 69 -2.68 -1.97 6.14
C LEU A 69 -2.20 -3.21 6.92
N ILE A 70 -0.94 -3.19 7.35
CA ILE A 70 -0.40 -4.18 8.26
C ILE A 70 -0.41 -3.53 9.64
N LYS A 71 -1.44 -3.81 10.45
CA LYS A 71 -1.36 -3.48 11.88
C LYS A 71 -0.25 -4.34 12.48
N SER A 72 0.68 -3.70 13.18
CA SER A 72 1.60 -4.41 14.10
C SER A 72 0.83 -4.89 15.31
#